data_AF-A0A2S9X324-F1
#
_entry.id   AF-A0A2S9X324-F1
#
_cell.length_a   1.000
_cell.length_b   1.000
_cell.length_c   1.000
_cell.angle_alpha   90.00
_cell.angle_beta   90.00
_cell.angle_gamma   90.00
#
_symmetry.space_group_name_H-M   'P 1'
#
loop_
_entity.id
_entity.type
_entity.pdbx_description
1 polymer ?
#
loop_
_entity_poly.entity_id
_entity_poly.type
_entity_poly.pdbx_seq_one_letter_code
_entity_poly.pdbx_strand_id
1 'polypeptide(L)'
;MRLDLPREWRPAEHPYYLHAMSDLRQARAYLARPDYPQIADDERRAVGEIDAALNEMQRAAIEDGKDPWRYEQPDARMSPTDRFHKALELLDAARRDASHQEDDPWVRDLQHRILHHIDGAHHAVQQAINDALR
;
A
#
# COMPACT_ATOMS: atom_id res chain seq x y z
N MET A 1 9.67 -36.82 15.43
CA MET A 1 10.31 -35.50 15.32
C MET A 1 9.59 -34.75 14.22
N ARG A 2 8.69 -33.83 14.57
CA ARG A 2 7.98 -32.98 13.60
C ARG A 2 8.98 -31.89 13.23
N LEU A 3 9.44 -31.87 11.97
CA LEU A 3 10.25 -30.77 11.47
C LEU A 3 9.32 -29.54 11.49
N ASP A 4 9.57 -28.60 12.41
CA ASP A 4 9.05 -27.25 12.29
C ASP A 4 9.71 -26.65 11.05
N LEU A 5 9.09 -26.87 9.89
CA LEU A 5 9.44 -26.15 8.67
C LEU A 5 9.38 -24.65 9.02
N PRO A 6 10.33 -23.82 8.55
CA PRO A 6 10.21 -22.37 8.70
C PRO A 6 8.80 -21.97 8.26
N ARG A 7 8.09 -21.20 9.09
CA ARG A 7 6.73 -20.72 8.81
C ARG A 7 6.82 -19.83 7.58
N GLU A 8 6.59 -20.44 6.43
CA GLU A 8 6.82 -19.88 5.12
C GLU A 8 5.49 -19.34 4.58
N TRP A 9 5.51 -18.09 4.15
CA TRP A 9 4.41 -17.48 3.41
C TRP A 9 4.06 -18.32 2.18
N ARG A 10 2.77 -18.60 1.99
CA ARG A 10 2.26 -19.35 0.83
C ARG A 10 1.37 -18.47 -0.03
N PRO A 11 1.89 -17.85 -1.11
CA PRO A 11 1.11 -16.91 -1.92
C PRO A 11 -0.22 -17.49 -2.45
N ALA A 12 -0.25 -18.79 -2.75
CA ALA A 12 -1.44 -19.48 -3.23
C ALA A 12 -2.56 -19.59 -2.18
N GLU A 13 -2.21 -19.57 -0.89
CA GLU A 13 -3.16 -19.61 0.23
C GLU A 13 -3.67 -18.20 0.59
N HIS A 14 -2.94 -17.15 0.18
CA HIS A 14 -3.23 -15.76 0.53
C HIS A 14 -3.29 -14.82 -0.70
N PRO A 15 -4.15 -15.10 -1.71
CA PRO A 15 -4.18 -14.33 -2.96
C PRO A 15 -4.56 -12.85 -2.76
N TYR A 16 -5.31 -12.54 -1.71
CA TYR A 16 -5.75 -11.17 -1.40
C TYR A 16 -4.59 -10.20 -1.14
N TYR A 17 -3.47 -10.67 -0.58
CA TYR A 17 -2.31 -9.81 -0.37
C TYR A 17 -1.60 -9.42 -1.66
N LEU A 18 -1.68 -10.26 -2.70
CA LEU A 18 -1.13 -9.91 -4.02
C LEU A 18 -1.93 -8.78 -4.65
N HIS A 19 -3.26 -8.81 -4.51
CA HIS A 19 -4.12 -7.71 -4.96
C HIS A 19 -3.86 -6.44 -4.16
N ALA A 20 -3.82 -6.53 -2.82
CA ALA A 20 -3.50 -5.40 -1.96
C ALA A 20 -2.14 -4.77 -2.30
N MET A 21 -1.12 -5.60 -2.56
CA MET A 21 0.20 -5.11 -2.97
C MET A 21 0.16 -4.40 -4.33
N SER A 22 -0.60 -4.92 -5.30
CA SER A 22 -0.78 -4.28 -6.60
C SER A 22 -1.46 -2.92 -6.47
N ASP A 23 -2.52 -2.84 -5.67
CA ASP A 23 -3.25 -1.60 -5.40
C ASP A 23 -2.39 -0.57 -4.68
N LEU A 24 -1.59 -0.98 -3.69
CA LEU A 24 -0.66 -0.10 -2.97
C LEU A 24 0.37 0.53 -3.89
N ARG A 25 0.95 -0.24 -4.82
CA ARG A 25 1.90 0.32 -5.80
C ARG A 25 1.23 1.32 -6.72
N GLN A 26 0.00 1.05 -7.13
CA GLN A 26 -0.71 1.97 -8.01
C GLN A 26 -1.13 3.24 -7.25
N ALA A 27 -1.53 3.12 -5.97
CA ALA A 27 -1.77 4.28 -5.10
C ALA A 27 -0.49 5.12 -4.95
N ARG A 28 0.65 4.47 -4.70
CA ARG A 28 1.97 5.12 -4.66
C ARG A 28 2.29 5.84 -5.96
N ALA A 29 2.02 5.24 -7.12
CA ALA A 29 2.24 5.86 -8.42
C ALA A 29 1.44 7.17 -8.60
N TYR A 30 0.20 7.22 -8.11
CA TYR A 30 -0.60 8.44 -8.15
C TYR A 30 -0.05 9.56 -7.24
N LEU A 31 0.58 9.20 -6.12
CA LEU A 31 1.08 10.12 -5.08
C LEU A 31 2.55 10.52 -5.25
N ALA A 32 3.41 9.63 -5.73
CA ALA A 32 4.84 9.90 -5.83
C ALA A 32 5.10 10.83 -7.02
N ARG A 33 5.36 12.12 -6.76
CA ARG A 33 5.69 13.11 -7.80
C ARG A 33 7.19 13.34 -7.87
N PRO A 34 7.91 12.79 -8.87
CA PRO A 34 9.33 13.08 -9.03
C PRO A 34 9.61 14.50 -9.54
N ASP A 35 8.63 15.19 -10.11
CA ASP A 35 8.77 16.42 -10.89
C ASP A 35 8.23 17.69 -10.21
N TYR A 36 7.61 17.58 -9.02
CA TYR A 36 7.07 18.72 -8.29
C TYR A 36 7.91 19.08 -7.05
N PRO A 37 8.50 20.29 -7.01
CA PRO A 37 9.44 20.67 -5.95
C PRO A 37 8.81 20.97 -4.58
N GLN A 38 7.48 20.98 -4.47
CA GLN A 38 6.75 21.15 -3.21
C GLN A 38 5.71 20.03 -3.07
N ILE A 39 6.16 18.84 -2.66
CA ILE A 39 5.24 17.83 -2.14
C ILE A 39 4.76 18.33 -0.78
N ALA A 40 3.44 18.46 -0.60
CA ALA A 40 2.85 18.78 0.71
C ALA A 40 3.26 17.72 1.73
N ASP A 41 3.45 18.10 3.00
CA ASP A 41 3.92 17.19 4.05
C ASP A 41 3.07 15.91 4.15
N ASP A 42 1.76 16.04 3.93
CA ASP A 42 0.83 14.91 3.96
C ASP A 42 0.96 13.97 2.76
N GLU A 43 1.25 14.46 1.55
CA GLU A 43 1.50 13.59 0.39
C GLU A 43 2.79 12.78 0.60
N ARG A 44 3.86 13.40 1.14
CA ARG A 44 5.08 12.68 1.54
C ARG A 44 4.80 11.62 2.59
N ARG A 45 4.00 11.96 3.60
CA ARG A 45 3.61 11.03 4.65
C ARG A 45 2.84 9.85 4.07
N ALA A 46 1.88 10.10 3.19
CA ALA A 46 1.10 9.05 2.54
C ALA A 46 2.01 8.06 1.77
N VAL A 47 2.95 8.59 0.97
CA VAL A 47 3.93 7.75 0.26
C VAL A 47 4.78 6.95 1.24
N GLY A 48 5.26 7.56 2.33
CA GLY A 48 6.06 6.88 3.34
C GLY A 48 5.32 5.72 4.03
N GLU A 49 4.03 5.88 4.31
CA GLU A 49 3.20 4.82 4.88
C GLU A 49 2.97 3.68 3.87
N ILE A 50 2.72 4.00 2.59
CA ILE A 50 2.61 2.97 1.54
C ILE A 50 3.94 2.21 1.39
N ASP A 51 5.06 2.91 1.40
CA ASP A 51 6.39 2.31 1.33
C ASP A 51 6.63 1.38 2.52
N ALA A 52 6.17 1.74 3.72
CA ALA A 52 6.25 0.88 4.90
C ALA A 52 5.39 -0.39 4.75
N ALA A 53 4.15 -0.27 4.27
CA ALA A 53 3.28 -1.43 4.00
C ALA A 53 3.90 -2.38 2.96
N LEU A 54 4.42 -1.85 1.85
CA LEU A 54 5.09 -2.65 0.82
C LEU A 54 6.35 -3.34 1.36
N ASN A 55 7.10 -2.69 2.25
CA ASN A 55 8.25 -3.29 2.92
C ASN A 55 7.85 -4.44 3.86
N GLU A 56 6.75 -4.33 4.60
CA GLU A 56 6.22 -5.43 5.42
C GLU A 56 5.87 -6.65 4.56
N MET A 57 5.16 -6.42 3.45
CA MET A 57 4.81 -7.47 2.49
C MET A 57 6.07 -8.12 1.86
N GLN A 58 7.05 -7.31 1.45
CA GLN A 58 8.28 -7.82 0.86
C GLN A 58 9.14 -8.62 1.86
N ARG A 59 9.22 -8.19 3.12
CA ARG A 59 9.92 -8.94 4.19
C ARG A 59 9.27 -10.29 4.48
N ALA A 60 7.95 -10.37 4.32
CA ALA A 60 7.22 -11.63 4.41
C ALA A 60 7.35 -12.51 3.15
N ALA A 61 8.21 -12.12 2.19
CA ALA A 61 8.39 -12.79 0.90
C ALA A 61 7.08 -12.90 0.10
N ILE A 62 6.18 -11.93 0.26
CA ILE A 62 5.01 -11.79 -0.59
C ILE A 62 5.48 -11.24 -1.94
N GLU A 63 5.67 -12.12 -2.92
CA GLU A 63 6.05 -11.75 -4.28
C GLU A 63 4.87 -11.96 -5.23
N ASP A 64 4.53 -10.93 -6.02
CA ASP A 64 3.62 -11.06 -7.17
C ASP A 64 4.39 -11.02 -8.52
N GLY A 65 5.73 -11.06 -8.46
CA GLY A 65 6.62 -10.96 -9.61
C GLY A 65 6.87 -9.54 -10.13
N LYS A 66 6.29 -8.50 -9.52
CA LYS A 66 6.51 -7.09 -9.88
C LYS A 66 7.43 -6.41 -8.86
N ASP A 67 8.30 -5.54 -9.35
CA ASP A 67 9.15 -4.69 -8.51
C ASP A 67 8.28 -3.67 -7.75
N PRO A 68 8.24 -3.70 -6.40
CA PRO A 68 7.43 -2.78 -5.60
C PRO A 68 7.84 -1.31 -5.74
N TRP A 69 9.07 -1.06 -6.17
CA TRP A 69 9.63 0.28 -6.31
C TRP A 69 9.53 0.81 -7.74
N ARG A 70 9.02 -0.01 -8.67
CA ARG A 70 8.82 0.39 -10.05
C ARG A 70 7.78 1.50 -10.11
N TYR A 71 8.23 2.67 -10.55
CA TYR A 71 7.35 3.81 -10.77
C TYR A 71 6.54 3.61 -12.05
N GLU A 72 5.23 3.43 -11.91
CA GLU A 72 4.29 3.58 -13.01
C GLU A 72 3.89 5.04 -13.11
N GLN A 73 3.91 5.62 -14.32
CA GLN A 73 3.53 7.02 -14.48
C GLN A 73 2.00 7.12 -14.51
N PRO A 74 1.36 7.86 -13.59
CA PRO A 74 -0.06 8.17 -13.71
C PRO A 74 -0.32 9.01 -14.98
N ASP A 75 -1.56 9.07 -15.44
CA ASP A 75 -1.93 9.92 -16.58
C ASP A 75 -1.54 11.37 -16.29
N ALA A 76 -0.60 11.89 -17.08
CA ALA A 76 -0.05 13.24 -16.94
C ALA A 76 -1.09 14.36 -17.07
N ARG A 77 -2.30 14.04 -17.55
CA ARG A 77 -3.42 15.00 -17.65
C ARG A 77 -4.26 15.12 -16.39
N MET A 78 -4.09 14.24 -15.39
CA MET A 78 -4.91 14.27 -14.18
C MET A 78 -4.54 15.44 -13.26
N SER A 79 -5.56 16.10 -12.71
CA SER A 79 -5.35 17.11 -11.67
C SER A 79 -4.78 16.46 -10.39
N PRO A 80 -4.09 17.22 -9.52
CA PRO A 80 -3.63 16.71 -8.23
C PRO A 80 -4.76 16.08 -7.40
N THR A 81 -5.91 16.74 -7.31
CA THR A 81 -7.07 16.26 -6.57
C THR A 81 -7.63 14.95 -7.12
N ASP A 82 -7.70 14.81 -8.45
CA ASP A 82 -8.16 13.55 -9.07
C ASP A 82 -7.19 12.39 -8.76
N ARG A 83 -5.88 12.66 -8.75
CA ARG A 83 -4.87 11.66 -8.37
C ARG A 83 -5.02 11.25 -6.91
N PHE A 84 -5.29 12.18 -6.00
CA PHE A 84 -5.54 11.86 -4.59
C PHE A 84 -6.79 11.01 -4.41
N HIS A 85 -7.89 11.31 -5.12
CA HIS A 85 -9.07 10.47 -5.09
C HIS A 85 -8.80 9.06 -5.64
N LYS A 86 -8.03 8.93 -6.72
CA LYS A 86 -7.60 7.62 -7.22
C LYS A 86 -6.72 6.86 -6.24
N ALA A 87 -5.82 7.54 -5.54
CA ALA A 87 -5.04 6.93 -4.48
C ALA A 87 -5.94 6.42 -3.33
N LEU A 88 -6.95 7.19 -2.91
CA LEU A 88 -7.91 6.75 -1.88
C LEU A 88 -8.70 5.51 -2.32
N GLU A 89 -9.23 5.48 -3.54
CA GLU A 89 -9.96 4.32 -4.08
C GLU A 89 -9.12 3.03 -4.01
N LEU A 90 -7.83 3.14 -4.32
CA LEU A 90 -6.87 2.03 -4.29
C LEU A 90 -6.48 1.65 -2.86
N LEU A 91 -6.29 2.63 -1.96
CA LEU A 91 -6.02 2.35 -0.54
C LEU A 91 -7.21 1.63 0.12
N ASP A 92 -8.43 2.01 -0.24
CA ASP A 92 -9.64 1.33 0.21
C ASP A 92 -9.73 -0.11 -0.32
N ALA A 93 -9.35 -0.34 -1.58
CA ALA A 93 -9.28 -1.67 -2.15
C ALA A 93 -8.22 -2.54 -1.47
N ALA A 94 -7.00 -2.01 -1.33
CA ALA A 94 -5.91 -2.68 -0.62
C ALA A 94 -6.28 -3.01 0.82
N ARG A 95 -6.96 -2.09 1.52
CA ARG A 95 -7.45 -2.33 2.89
C ARG A 95 -8.44 -3.49 2.94
N ARG A 96 -9.43 -3.49 2.05
CA ARG A 96 -10.44 -4.56 1.99
C ARG A 96 -9.77 -5.92 1.76
N ASP A 97 -8.87 -6.00 0.81
CA ASP A 97 -8.18 -7.24 0.48
C ASP A 97 -7.25 -7.71 1.61
N ALA A 98 -6.44 -6.79 2.18
CA ALA A 98 -5.55 -7.11 3.29
C ALA A 98 -6.30 -7.47 4.58
N SER A 99 -7.58 -7.10 4.72
CA SER A 99 -8.41 -7.40 5.90
C SER A 99 -9.07 -8.79 5.87
N HIS A 100 -8.78 -9.61 4.86
CA HIS A 100 -9.33 -10.97 4.78
C HIS A 100 -8.99 -11.79 6.04
N GLN A 101 -9.88 -12.69 6.45
CA GLN A 101 -9.67 -13.45 7.68
C GLN A 101 -8.40 -14.32 7.59
N GLU A 102 -7.57 -14.23 8.62
CA GLU A 102 -6.35 -15.01 8.78
C GLU A 102 -6.42 -15.88 10.03
N ASP A 103 -6.04 -17.16 9.87
CA ASP A 103 -6.07 -18.15 10.96
C ASP A 103 -4.69 -18.34 11.61
N ASP A 104 -3.61 -18.14 10.84
CA ASP A 104 -2.24 -18.23 11.36
C ASP A 104 -1.90 -16.98 12.21
N PRO A 105 -1.50 -17.13 13.49
CA PRO A 105 -1.17 -16.00 14.37
C PRO A 105 -0.06 -15.09 13.83
N TRP A 106 0.92 -15.64 13.11
CA TRP A 106 2.00 -14.86 12.51
C TRP A 106 1.48 -14.03 11.33
N VAL A 107 0.60 -14.58 10.49
CA VAL A 107 -0.03 -13.83 9.39
C VAL A 107 -0.95 -12.74 9.93
N ARG A 108 -1.64 -12.98 11.05
CA ARG A 108 -2.44 -11.94 11.73
C ARG A 108 -1.60 -10.78 12.25
N ASP A 109 -0.41 -11.05 12.77
CA ASP A 109 0.51 -10.01 13.21
C ASP A 109 1.03 -9.18 12.01
N LEU A 110 1.38 -9.85 10.90
CA LEU A 110 1.71 -9.20 9.63
C LEU A 110 0.54 -8.34 9.10
N GLN A 111 -0.68 -8.89 9.11
CA GLN A 111 -1.90 -8.20 8.72
C GLN A 111 -2.09 -6.90 9.50
N HIS A 112 -1.95 -6.95 10.82
CA HIS A 112 -2.12 -5.75 11.65
C HIS A 112 -1.12 -4.65 11.29
N ARG A 113 0.15 -5.00 11.03
CA ARG A 113 1.17 -4.01 10.59
C ARG A 113 0.85 -3.42 9.22
N ILE A 114 0.44 -4.26 8.27
CA ILE A 114 0.03 -3.80 6.94
C ILE A 114 -1.17 -2.84 7.06
N LEU A 115 -2.22 -3.24 7.76
CA LEU A 115 -3.43 -2.43 7.91
C LEU A 115 -3.15 -1.10 8.63
N HIS A 116 -2.24 -1.09 9.61
CA HIS A 116 -1.81 0.13 10.28
C HIS A 116 -1.24 1.15 9.28
N HIS A 117 -0.34 0.72 8.40
CA HIS A 117 0.25 1.58 7.38
C HIS A 117 -0.76 2.02 6.32
N ILE A 118 -1.65 1.11 5.87
CA ILE A 118 -2.72 1.48 4.93
C ILE A 118 -3.63 2.56 5.53
N ASP A 119 -4.01 2.42 6.80
CA ASP A 119 -4.81 3.42 7.51
C ASP A 119 -4.05 4.75 7.62
N GLY A 120 -2.76 4.72 7.96
CA GLY A 120 -1.91 5.91 8.01
C GLY A 120 -1.86 6.65 6.68
N ALA A 121 -1.67 5.91 5.58
CA ALA A 121 -1.68 6.46 4.23
C ALA A 121 -3.04 7.08 3.88
N HIS A 122 -4.14 6.38 4.16
CA HIS A 122 -5.49 6.86 3.90
C HIS A 122 -5.78 8.19 4.63
N HIS A 123 -5.41 8.29 5.91
CA HIS A 123 -5.59 9.52 6.67
C HIS A 123 -4.77 10.67 6.09
N ALA A 124 -3.52 10.43 5.69
CA ALA A 124 -2.65 11.44 5.11
C ALA A 124 -3.17 11.95 3.75
N VAL A 125 -3.64 11.06 2.86
CA VAL A 125 -4.23 11.49 1.58
C VAL A 125 -5.50 12.33 1.81
N GLN A 126 -6.33 11.98 2.79
CA GLN A 126 -7.51 12.76 3.12
C GLN A 126 -7.15 14.18 3.60
N GLN A 127 -6.07 14.33 4.39
CA GLN A 127 -5.57 15.66 4.79
C GLN A 127 -5.04 16.44 3.57
N ALA A 128 -4.27 15.79 2.69
CA ALA A 128 -3.76 16.42 1.47
C ALA A 128 -4.88 16.94 0.56
N ILE A 129 -5.99 16.21 0.43
CA ILE A 129 -7.19 16.68 -0.29
C ILE A 129 -7.78 17.91 0.39
N ASN A 130 -7.96 17.86 1.71
CA ASN A 130 -8.55 18.98 2.46
C ASN A 130 -7.70 20.24 2.33
N ASP A 131 -6.38 20.11 2.37
CA ASP A 131 -5.44 21.23 2.22
C ASP A 131 -5.38 21.77 0.79
N ALA A 132 -5.50 20.91 -0.22
CA ALA A 132 -5.55 21.33 -1.62
C ALA A 132 -6.85 22.07 -2.00
N LEU A 133 -7.91 21.95 -1.18
CA LEU A 133 -9.20 22.61 -1.37
C LEU A 133 -9.30 23.96 -0.62
N ARG A 134 -8.30 24.33 0.18
CA ARG A 134 -8.24 25.61 0.91
C ARG A 134 -7.67 26.73 0.03
#